data_AF-A0A5E7B1B0-F1
#
_entry.id   AF-A0A5E7B1B0-F1
#
_cell.length_a   1.000
_cell.length_b   1.000
_cell.length_c   1.000
_cell.angle_alpha   90.00
_cell.angle_beta   90.00
_cell.angle_gamma   90.00
#
_symmetry.space_group_name_H-M   'P 1'
#
loop_
_entity.id
_entity.type
_entity.pdbx_description
1 polymer ?
#
loop_
_entity_poly.entity_id
_entity_poly.type
_entity_poly.pdbx_seq_one_letter_code
_entity_poly.pdbx_strand_id
1 'polypeptide(L)'
;MSDLNDPRVFFAAERTLLAWNRTSLSLMAFGFVIERSGLLLQMLKPGVSGSPEKHFSFWLGLAFLMLGSWAAYWSSWQYKRVVKALKAVEIPVGYSMNSGPVVNVFTAVLGVLLMVYLAII
;
A
#
# COMPACT_ATOMS: atom_id res chain seq x y z
N MET A 1 -5.20 -26.99 -15.74
CA MET A 1 -5.66 -26.85 -14.34
C MET A 1 -4.49 -27.31 -13.49
N SER A 2 -4.00 -26.51 -12.53
CA SER A 2 -2.83 -26.92 -11.73
C SER A 2 -3.25 -28.00 -10.74
N ASP A 3 -2.83 -29.24 -10.98
CA ASP A 3 -3.05 -30.40 -10.10
C ASP A 3 -2.13 -30.40 -8.86
N LEU A 4 -2.05 -29.25 -8.20
CA LEU A 4 -1.28 -29.07 -6.97
C LEU A 4 -2.28 -29.01 -5.81
N ASN A 5 -2.84 -30.17 -5.42
CA ASN A 5 -3.57 -30.36 -4.16
C ASN A 5 -2.62 -30.21 -2.94
N ASP A 6 -1.90 -29.09 -2.87
CA ASP A 6 -0.88 -28.82 -1.86
C ASP A 6 -1.22 -27.50 -1.14
N PRO A 7 -1.45 -27.53 0.19
CA PRO A 7 -1.71 -26.32 0.98
C PRO A 7 -0.56 -25.30 0.95
N ARG A 8 0.64 -25.66 0.47
CA ARG A 8 1.74 -24.71 0.21
C ARG A 8 1.38 -23.63 -0.78
N VAL A 9 0.47 -23.88 -1.73
CA VAL A 9 0.02 -22.88 -2.71
C VAL A 9 -0.68 -21.72 -2.02
N PHE A 10 -1.52 -22.01 -1.01
CA PHE A 10 -2.16 -20.99 -0.18
C PHE A 10 -1.13 -20.14 0.58
N PHE A 11 -0.17 -20.77 1.26
CA PHE A 11 0.88 -20.05 1.99
C PHE A 11 1.83 -19.27 1.07
N ALA A 12 2.00 -19.70 -0.18
CA ALA A 12 2.72 -18.92 -1.19
C ALA A 12 1.95 -17.65 -1.56
N ALA A 13 0.63 -17.74 -1.77
CA ALA A 13 -0.23 -16.59 -2.04
C ALA A 13 -0.28 -15.60 -0.87
N GLU A 14 -0.28 -16.09 0.38
CA GLU A 14 -0.20 -15.24 1.56
C GLU A 14 1.14 -14.50 1.66
N ARG A 15 2.27 -15.18 1.40
CA ARG A 15 3.58 -14.53 1.39
C ARG A 15 3.69 -13.44 0.34
N THR A 16 3.11 -13.64 -0.85
CA THR A 16 3.10 -12.57 -1.86
C THR A 16 2.23 -11.39 -1.41
N LEU A 17 1.06 -11.64 -0.81
CA LEU A 17 0.21 -10.58 -0.23
C LEU A 17 0.96 -9.73 0.80
N LEU A 18 1.69 -10.38 1.73
CA LEU A 18 2.49 -9.71 2.76
C LEU A 18 3.68 -8.95 2.17
N ALA A 19 4.32 -9.50 1.13
CA ALA A 19 5.38 -8.79 0.42
C ALA A 19 4.85 -7.51 -0.24
N TRP A 20 3.66 -7.56 -0.86
CA TRP A 20 2.99 -6.38 -1.41
C TRP A 20 2.61 -5.36 -0.34
N ASN A 21 2.17 -5.80 0.86
CA ASN A 21 1.90 -4.90 1.98
C ASN A 21 3.15 -4.09 2.35
N ARG A 22 4.28 -4.77 2.50
CA ARG A 22 5.56 -4.14 2.83
C ARG A 22 5.97 -3.11 1.78
N THR A 23 5.86 -3.46 0.50
CA THR A 23 6.14 -2.53 -0.61
C THR A 23 5.22 -1.31 -0.58
N SER A 24 3.91 -1.52 -0.35
CA SER A 24 2.94 -0.44 -0.18
C SER A 24 3.34 0.50 0.96
N LEU A 25 3.63 -0.03 2.14
CA LEU A 25 4.04 0.76 3.31
C LEU A 25 5.32 1.55 3.03
N SER A 26 6.32 0.95 2.37
CA SER A 26 7.54 1.65 1.97
C SER A 26 7.27 2.80 1.00
N LEU A 27 6.40 2.60 0.00
CA LEU A 27 5.99 3.66 -0.92
C LEU A 27 5.25 4.79 -0.20
N MET A 28 4.34 4.47 0.72
CA MET A 28 3.61 5.46 1.51
C MET A 28 4.54 6.28 2.40
N ALA A 29 5.43 5.61 3.15
CA ALA A 29 6.39 6.27 4.02
C ALA A 29 7.32 7.20 3.23
N PHE A 30 7.80 6.74 2.06
CA PHE A 30 8.63 7.56 1.19
C PHE A 30 7.87 8.76 0.63
N GLY A 31 6.62 8.57 0.19
CA GLY A 31 5.76 9.65 -0.27
C GLY A 31 5.50 10.72 0.79
N PHE A 32 5.27 10.30 2.03
CA PHE A 32 5.14 11.22 3.17
C PHE A 32 6.42 12.05 3.41
N VAL A 33 7.59 11.43 3.36
CA VAL A 33 8.88 12.13 3.52
C VAL A 33 9.11 13.13 2.38
N ILE A 34 8.79 12.76 1.14
CA ILE A 34 8.90 13.66 -0.01
C ILE A 34 7.97 14.87 0.15
N GLU A 35 6.70 14.65 0.47
CA GLU A 35 5.74 15.75 0.69
C GLU A 35 6.27 16.72 1.75
N ARG A 36 6.70 16.18 2.90
CA ARG A 36 7.15 16.99 4.03
C ARG A 36 8.48 17.70 3.79
N SER A 37 9.30 17.21 2.85
CA SER A 37 10.58 17.85 2.50
C SER A 37 10.39 19.29 1.98
N GLY A 38 9.27 19.58 1.30
CA GLY A 38 8.96 20.93 0.82
C GLY A 38 8.80 21.95 1.95
N LEU A 39 8.20 21.54 3.07
CA LEU A 39 8.08 22.37 4.27
C LEU A 39 9.42 22.55 4.99
N LEU A 40 10.25 21.51 5.03
CA LEU A 40 11.60 21.60 5.59
C LEU A 40 12.46 22.61 4.82
N LEU A 41 12.38 22.61 3.49
CA LEU A 41 13.06 23.59 2.65
C LEU A 41 12.55 25.02 2.88
N GLN A 42 11.24 25.20 3.08
CA GLN A 42 10.65 26.50 3.42
C GLN A 42 11.18 27.05 4.75
N MET A 43 11.35 26.19 5.76
CA MET A 43 11.92 26.57 7.06
C MET A 43 13.40 26.94 6.97
N LEU A 44 14.16 26.29 6.08
CA LEU A 44 15.59 26.55 5.88
C LEU A 44 15.86 27.81 5.05
N LYS A 45 14.92 28.23 4.18
CA LYS A 45 15.02 29.43 3.35
C LYS A 45 13.81 30.37 3.56
N PRO A 46 13.66 30.97 4.76
CA PRO A 46 12.60 31.92 5.05
C PRO A 46 12.84 33.20 4.23
N GLY A 47 12.14 33.35 3.11
CA GLY A 47 12.27 34.51 2.22
C GLY A 47 11.97 34.23 0.75
N VAL A 48 12.03 32.96 0.32
CA VAL A 48 11.58 32.56 -1.02
C VAL A 48 10.11 32.15 -0.96
N SER A 49 9.26 33.14 -0.68
CA SER A 49 7.82 33.02 -0.54
C SER A 49 7.17 32.76 -1.92
N GLY A 50 7.34 31.55 -2.47
CA GLY A 50 6.75 31.19 -3.77
C GLY A 50 7.52 30.16 -4.60
N SER A 51 8.41 29.35 -4.02
CA SER A 51 9.16 28.36 -4.80
C SER A 51 8.27 27.26 -5.41
N PRO A 52 8.35 27.02 -6.74
CA PRO A 52 7.70 25.88 -7.42
C PRO A 52 8.03 24.52 -6.78
N GLU A 53 9.16 24.43 -6.08
CA GLU A 53 9.63 23.21 -5.43
C GLU A 53 8.67 22.69 -4.36
N LYS A 54 7.92 23.56 -3.66
CA LYS A 54 6.91 23.11 -2.69
C LYS A 54 5.76 22.38 -3.37
N HIS A 55 5.28 22.91 -4.48
CA HIS A 55 4.23 22.27 -5.27
C HIS A 55 4.73 20.97 -5.90
N PHE A 56 5.97 20.93 -6.38
CA PHE A 56 6.54 19.72 -6.97
C PHE A 56 6.69 18.59 -5.93
N SER A 57 7.28 18.86 -4.77
CA SER A 57 7.38 17.88 -3.68
C SER A 57 6.02 17.41 -3.19
N PHE A 58 5.03 18.30 -3.13
CA PHE A 58 3.65 17.92 -2.79
C PHE A 58 3.07 16.92 -3.79
N TRP A 59 3.06 17.24 -5.09
CA TRP A 59 2.53 16.34 -6.13
C TRP A 59 3.29 15.02 -6.19
N LEU A 60 4.61 15.05 -6.04
CA LEU A 60 5.43 13.85 -6.05
C LEU A 60 5.16 12.94 -4.84
N GLY A 61 5.07 13.51 -3.63
CA GLY A 61 4.72 12.77 -2.42
C GLY A 61 3.32 12.17 -2.50
N LEU A 62 2.36 12.93 -3.03
CA LEU A 62 0.99 12.47 -3.26
C LEU A 62 0.93 11.30 -4.26
N ALA A 63 1.73 11.34 -5.33
CA ALA A 63 1.83 10.25 -6.28
C ALA A 63 2.35 8.96 -5.62
N PHE A 64 3.36 9.05 -4.76
CA PHE A 64 3.87 7.90 -4.01
C PHE A 64 2.86 7.32 -3.00
N LEU A 65 2.13 8.18 -2.28
CA LEU A 65 1.04 7.76 -1.39
C LEU A 65 -0.09 7.06 -2.15
N MET A 66 -0.46 7.60 -3.31
CA MET A 66 -1.46 7.01 -4.19
C MET A 66 -0.99 5.65 -4.73
N LEU A 67 0.26 5.55 -5.19
CA LEU A 67 0.86 4.30 -5.65
C LEU A 67 0.91 3.23 -4.55
N GLY A 68 1.29 3.60 -3.32
CA GLY A 68 1.26 2.69 -2.18
C GLY A 68 -0.16 2.19 -1.88
N SER A 69 -1.13 3.12 -1.80
CA SER A 69 -2.54 2.79 -1.56
C SER A 69 -3.12 1.87 -2.64
N TRP A 70 -2.80 2.16 -3.90
CA TRP A 70 -3.16 1.33 -5.04
C TRP A 70 -2.55 -0.06 -4.94
N ALA A 71 -1.26 -0.18 -4.62
CA ALA A 71 -0.57 -1.45 -4.47
C ALA A 71 -1.19 -2.33 -3.36
N ALA A 72 -1.56 -1.74 -2.21
CA ALA A 72 -2.25 -2.46 -1.13
C ALA A 72 -3.64 -2.97 -1.57
N TYR A 73 -4.41 -2.14 -2.27
CA TYR A 73 -5.71 -2.53 -2.80
C TYR A 73 -5.59 -3.63 -3.86
N TRP A 74 -4.70 -3.46 -4.83
CA TRP A 74 -4.46 -4.41 -5.92
C TRP A 74 -4.02 -5.77 -5.39
N SER A 75 -3.12 -5.79 -4.41
CA SER A 75 -2.68 -6.98 -3.71
C SER A 75 -3.84 -7.74 -3.05
N SER A 76 -4.73 -7.03 -2.36
CA SER A 76 -5.92 -7.62 -1.74
C SER A 76 -6.86 -8.24 -2.77
N TRP A 77 -7.05 -7.57 -3.90
CA TRP A 77 -7.88 -8.06 -4.99
C TRP A 77 -7.27 -9.30 -5.65
N GLN A 78 -5.96 -9.28 -5.94
CA GLN A 78 -5.23 -10.41 -6.51
C GLN A 78 -5.28 -11.63 -5.58
N TYR A 79 -5.08 -11.46 -4.27
CA TYR A 79 -5.19 -12.55 -3.30
C TYR A 79 -6.59 -13.15 -3.28
N LYS A 80 -7.65 -12.33 -3.25
CA LYS A 80 -9.03 -12.83 -3.30
C LYS A 80 -9.32 -13.59 -4.60
N ARG A 81 -8.79 -13.12 -5.73
CA ARG A 81 -8.94 -13.80 -7.02
C ARG A 81 -8.22 -15.15 -7.04
N VAL A 82 -7.01 -15.23 -6.48
CA VAL A 82 -6.25 -16.47 -6.34
C VAL A 82 -7.01 -17.42 -5.42
N VAL A 83 -7.36 -16.99 -4.21
CA VAL A 83 -8.12 -17.78 -3.23
C VAL A 83 -9.43 -18.32 -3.80
N LYS A 84 -10.19 -17.53 -4.57
CA LYS A 84 -11.43 -17.99 -5.21
C LYS A 84 -11.21 -19.07 -6.29
N ALA A 85 -10.00 -19.16 -6.84
CA ALA A 85 -9.62 -20.17 -7.82
C ALA A 85 -9.03 -21.45 -7.19
N LEU A 86 -8.70 -21.45 -5.89
CA LEU A 86 -8.21 -22.63 -5.18
C LEU A 86 -9.35 -23.59 -4.83
N LYS A 87 -9.05 -24.90 -4.79
CA LYS A 87 -10.01 -25.94 -4.37
C LYS A 87 -10.10 -25.96 -2.83
N ALA A 88 -11.26 -26.38 -2.30
CA ALA A 88 -11.49 -26.45 -0.84
C ALA A 88 -10.50 -27.37 -0.09
N VAL A 89 -9.84 -28.30 -0.80
CA VAL A 89 -8.79 -29.20 -0.27
C VAL A 89 -7.47 -28.47 0.04
N GLU A 90 -7.20 -27.33 -0.60
CA GLU A 90 -5.94 -26.60 -0.46
C GLU A 90 -5.97 -25.57 0.69
N ILE A 91 -7.13 -25.41 1.35
CA ILE A 91 -7.33 -24.45 2.45
C ILE A 91 -7.24 -25.22 3.77
N PRO A 92 -6.24 -24.93 4.63
CA PRO A 92 -6.13 -25.58 5.93
C PRO A 92 -7.37 -25.31 6.80
N VAL A 93 -7.93 -26.36 7.40
CA VAL A 93 -9.12 -26.27 8.26
C VAL A 93 -8.80 -25.39 9.48
N GLY A 94 -9.57 -24.30 9.67
CA GLY A 94 -9.40 -23.37 10.79
C GLY A 94 -8.47 -22.18 10.55
N TYR A 95 -7.91 -22.01 9.34
CA TYR A 95 -7.07 -20.84 9.02
C TYR A 95 -7.91 -19.60 8.65
N SER A 96 -7.59 -18.44 9.23
CA SER A 96 -8.31 -17.19 8.95
C SER A 96 -7.90 -16.62 7.60
N MET A 97 -8.68 -16.94 6.57
CA MET A 97 -8.44 -16.54 5.17
C MET A 97 -8.56 -15.02 4.93
N ASN A 98 -9.17 -14.29 5.87
CA ASN A 98 -9.47 -12.87 5.72
C ASN A 98 -8.47 -11.94 6.42
N SER A 99 -7.61 -12.44 7.32
CA SER A 99 -6.74 -11.58 8.14
C SER A 99 -5.78 -10.74 7.29
N GLY A 100 -5.05 -11.36 6.36
CA GLY A 100 -4.10 -10.67 5.48
C GLY A 100 -4.76 -9.59 4.60
N PRO A 101 -5.83 -9.90 3.84
CA PRO A 101 -6.51 -8.92 3.00
C PRO A 101 -7.14 -7.79 3.81
N VAL A 102 -7.67 -8.07 5.01
CA VAL A 102 -8.23 -7.04 5.89
C VAL A 102 -7.14 -6.04 6.29
N VAL A 103 -5.95 -6.52 6.65
CA VAL A 103 -4.82 -5.63 6.97
C VAL A 103 -4.44 -4.76 5.77
N ASN A 104 -4.33 -5.32 4.55
CA ASN A 104 -4.02 -4.52 3.36
C ASN A 104 -5.09 -3.48 3.03
N VAL A 105 -6.37 -3.84 3.14
CA VAL A 105 -7.46 -2.88 2.92
C VAL A 105 -7.40 -1.77 3.96
N PHE A 106 -7.13 -2.12 5.23
CA PHE A 106 -6.95 -1.12 6.28
C PHE A 106 -5.74 -0.20 6.00
N THR A 107 -4.61 -0.76 5.56
CA THR A 107 -3.44 0.02 5.11
C THR A 107 -3.78 0.95 3.95
N ALA A 108 -4.55 0.48 2.96
CA ALA A 108 -4.98 1.30 1.83
C ALA A 108 -5.89 2.46 2.27
N VAL A 109 -6.86 2.20 3.16
CA VAL A 109 -7.74 3.22 3.73
C VAL A 109 -6.94 4.26 4.51
N LEU A 110 -6.00 3.83 5.35
CA LEU A 110 -5.10 4.74 6.07
C LEU A 110 -4.24 5.58 5.12
N GLY A 111 -3.73 4.99 4.04
CA GLY A 111 -2.97 5.71 3.01
C GLY A 111 -3.79 6.80 2.32
N VAL A 112 -5.06 6.51 1.98
CA VAL A 112 -5.99 7.50 1.41
C VAL A 112 -6.34 8.58 2.43
N LEU A 113 -6.61 8.22 3.68
CA LEU A 113 -6.88 9.19 4.74
C LEU A 113 -5.69 10.13 4.97
N LEU A 114 -4.47 9.60 4.96
CA LEU A 114 -3.24 10.40 5.05
C LEU A 114 -3.11 11.34 3.84
N MET A 115 -3.38 10.85 2.64
CA MET A 115 -3.37 11.65 1.41
C MET A 115 -4.37 12.81 1.48
N VAL A 116 -5.60 12.56 1.94
CA VAL A 116 -6.64 13.59 2.12
C VAL A 116 -6.23 14.59 3.21
N TYR A 117 -5.71 14.10 4.34
CA TYR A 117 -5.24 14.94 5.43
C TYR A 117 -4.13 15.91 4.97
N LEU A 118 -3.14 15.41 4.23
CA LEU A 118 -2.06 16.24 3.68
C LEU A 118 -2.54 17.22 2.61
N ALA A 119 -3.59 16.88 1.86
CA ALA A 119 -4.13 17.79 0.85
C ALA A 119 -4.94 18.96 1.44
N ILE A 120 -5.42 18.82 2.68
CA ILE A 120 -6.18 19.86 3.38
C ILE A 120 -5.25 20.84 4.11
N ILE A 121 -4.06 20.39 4.53
CA ILE A 121 -3.13 21.14 5.39
C ILE A 121 -2.14 21.98 4.59
#